data_AF-A0A2E3MNN7-F1
#
_entry.id   AF-A0A2E3MNN7-F1
#
_cell.length_a   1.000
_cell.length_b   1.000
_cell.length_c   1.000
_cell.angle_alpha   90.00
_cell.angle_beta   90.00
_cell.angle_gamma   90.00
#
_symmetry.space_group_name_H-M   'P 1'
#
loop_
_entity.id
_entity.type
_entity.pdbx_description
1 polymer ?
#
loop_
_entity_poly.entity_id
_entity_poly.type
_entity_poly.pdbx_seq_one_letter_code
_entity_poly.pdbx_strand_id
1 'polypeptide(L)'
;MSEEQTVDELITTLRRAKEKKIDKIEEKLKNELGLAEETYQTELEEIDKNLMNQVDSLMNNHNDELGENVDYFQRMLLELRGAAYHWDDEFWHNFSPGSDNDIADCHRVGTLKINGHFNQLETLALVPVINGQNVIFLSSIEVRKQISQAFQSLILRLIVTSPSGKIRLVPIDPLQDNSDIFSIFPTPNTETFNIEDNLSRISQHLSLVRKAYLTEDCPTLVEVMNETGYYPVPHHILAVANFPHTFSEKSIRQLMTIMQKGPSCGIHTIMLVDAEKLPELDLEGLDRQANVISYEEDRFVFLNGMARSNPSSNDTFDYSNFDLELDQLPRLSLIEELMKKTDNSVFDSFDFQS
;
A
#
# COMPACT_ATOMS: atom_id res chain seq x y z
N MET A 1 84.46 -64.87 -12.34
CA MET A 1 83.40 -63.85 -12.15
C MET A 1 82.75 -64.17 -10.83
N SER A 2 82.88 -63.27 -9.84
CA SER A 2 82.35 -63.52 -8.50
C SER A 2 80.84 -63.34 -8.49
N GLU A 3 80.15 -64.09 -7.63
CA GLU A 3 78.69 -64.02 -7.41
C GLU A 3 78.20 -62.58 -7.17
N GLU A 4 79.06 -61.73 -6.62
CA GLU A 4 78.88 -60.31 -6.37
C GLU A 4 78.61 -59.49 -7.66
N GLN A 5 79.32 -59.77 -8.76
CA GLN A 5 79.11 -59.08 -10.04
C GLN A 5 77.76 -59.43 -10.67
N THR A 6 77.33 -60.69 -10.54
CA THR A 6 76.01 -61.15 -11.02
C THR A 6 74.84 -60.57 -10.22
N VAL A 7 75.02 -60.39 -8.90
CA VAL A 7 74.00 -59.77 -8.04
C VAL A 7 73.84 -58.28 -8.36
N ASP A 8 74.93 -57.55 -8.56
CA ASP A 8 74.88 -56.14 -8.94
C ASP A 8 74.20 -55.91 -10.30
N GLU A 9 74.47 -56.79 -11.27
CA GLU A 9 73.86 -56.75 -12.62
C GLU A 9 72.35 -57.05 -12.58
N LEU A 10 71.93 -57.99 -11.72
CA LEU A 10 70.52 -58.28 -11.44
C LEU A 10 69.80 -57.10 -10.76
N ILE A 11 70.45 -56.45 -9.79
CA ILE A 11 69.91 -55.27 -9.10
C ILE A 11 69.75 -54.09 -10.08
N THR A 12 70.73 -53.88 -10.97
CA THR A 12 70.63 -52.82 -11.98
C THR A 12 69.51 -53.09 -12.97
N THR A 13 69.36 -54.34 -13.41
CA THR A 13 68.28 -54.75 -14.32
C THR A 13 66.91 -54.60 -13.68
N LEU A 14 66.76 -54.98 -12.40
CA LEU A 14 65.54 -54.80 -11.61
C LEU A 14 65.19 -53.32 -11.41
N ARG A 15 66.17 -52.45 -11.13
CA ARG A 15 65.95 -50.99 -11.05
C ARG A 15 65.44 -50.44 -12.37
N ARG A 16 66.09 -50.79 -13.49
CA ARG A 16 65.68 -50.36 -14.83
C ARG A 16 64.26 -50.81 -15.20
N ALA A 17 63.92 -52.04 -14.84
CA ALA A 17 62.58 -52.59 -15.07
C ALA A 17 61.52 -51.89 -14.19
N LYS A 18 61.87 -51.54 -12.95
CA LYS A 18 61.01 -50.77 -12.04
C LYS A 18 60.79 -49.34 -12.54
N GLU A 19 61.85 -48.63 -12.94
CA GLU A 19 61.80 -47.28 -13.52
C GLU A 19 60.90 -47.26 -14.76
N LYS A 20 61.13 -48.16 -15.73
CA LYS A 20 60.25 -48.27 -16.91
C LYS A 20 58.78 -48.49 -16.58
N LYS A 21 58.48 -49.21 -15.49
CA LYS A 21 57.10 -49.49 -15.07
C LYS A 21 56.48 -48.29 -14.38
N ILE A 22 57.27 -47.52 -13.62
CA ILE A 22 56.86 -46.24 -13.02
C ILE A 22 56.59 -45.23 -14.14
N ASP A 23 57.51 -45.03 -15.08
CA ASP A 23 57.34 -44.09 -16.20
C ASP A 23 56.05 -44.38 -16.99
N LYS A 24 55.78 -45.66 -17.24
CA LYS A 24 54.58 -46.09 -17.97
C LYS A 24 53.27 -45.86 -17.19
N ILE A 25 53.34 -45.96 -15.86
CA ILE A 25 52.19 -45.65 -14.99
C ILE A 25 51.99 -44.14 -14.90
N GLU A 26 53.06 -43.36 -14.77
CA GLU A 26 53.01 -41.89 -14.74
C GLU A 26 52.47 -41.33 -16.05
N GLU A 27 52.92 -41.84 -17.19
CA GLU A 27 52.41 -41.45 -18.51
C GLU A 27 50.91 -41.76 -18.67
N LYS A 28 50.48 -42.93 -18.19
CA LYS A 28 49.07 -43.32 -18.23
C LYS A 28 48.21 -42.43 -17.33
N LEU A 29 48.64 -42.18 -16.09
CA LEU A 29 47.95 -41.29 -15.15
C LEU A 29 47.87 -39.87 -15.69
N LYS A 30 48.95 -39.36 -16.29
CA LYS A 30 48.98 -38.02 -16.88
C LYS A 30 47.98 -37.88 -18.02
N ASN A 31 47.85 -38.91 -18.87
CA ASN A 31 46.87 -38.91 -19.96
C ASN A 31 45.43 -39.01 -19.44
N GLU A 32 45.16 -39.89 -18.45
CA GLU A 32 43.82 -40.00 -17.84
C GLU A 32 43.42 -38.71 -17.13
N LEU A 33 44.36 -38.04 -16.46
CA LEU A 33 44.12 -36.78 -15.76
C LEU A 33 43.89 -35.63 -16.75
N GLY A 34 44.65 -35.55 -17.85
CA GLY A 34 44.41 -34.56 -18.91
C GLY A 34 43.06 -34.73 -19.61
N LEU A 35 42.63 -35.97 -19.87
CA LEU A 35 41.30 -36.27 -20.42
C LEU A 35 40.17 -35.89 -19.45
N ALA A 36 40.35 -36.15 -18.16
CA ALA A 36 39.39 -35.75 -17.13
C ALA A 36 39.29 -34.22 -17.02
N GLU A 37 40.43 -33.51 -17.01
CA GLU A 37 40.48 -32.05 -17.01
C GLU A 37 39.75 -31.46 -18.23
N GLU A 38 40.01 -31.96 -19.44
CA GLU A 38 39.35 -31.48 -20.67
C GLU A 38 37.83 -31.71 -20.64
N THR A 39 37.40 -32.87 -20.10
CA THR A 39 35.98 -33.19 -19.94
C THR A 39 35.30 -32.24 -18.94
N TYR A 40 35.90 -32.03 -17.77
CA TYR A 40 35.36 -31.10 -16.77
C TYR A 40 35.34 -29.66 -17.26
N GLN A 41 36.36 -29.23 -18.00
CA GLN A 41 36.41 -27.90 -18.60
C GLN A 41 35.23 -27.69 -19.56
N THR A 42 34.96 -28.68 -20.40
CA THR A 42 33.85 -28.64 -21.37
C THR A 42 32.49 -28.62 -20.68
N GLU A 43 32.30 -29.45 -19.64
CA GLU A 43 31.05 -29.47 -18.85
C GLU A 43 30.83 -28.13 -18.13
N LEU A 44 31.87 -27.52 -17.56
CA LEU A 44 31.79 -26.21 -16.93
C LEU A 44 31.39 -25.12 -17.93
N GLU A 45 31.99 -25.10 -19.12
CA GLU A 45 31.64 -24.14 -20.18
C GLU A 45 30.17 -24.31 -20.63
N GLU A 46 29.68 -25.54 -20.70
CA GLU A 46 28.28 -25.83 -21.07
C GLU A 46 27.30 -25.39 -19.98
N ILE A 47 27.64 -25.62 -18.70
CA ILE A 47 26.87 -25.16 -17.55
C ILE A 47 26.80 -23.62 -17.54
N ASP A 48 27.95 -22.93 -17.66
CA ASP A 48 28.00 -21.47 -17.66
C ASP A 48 27.18 -20.88 -18.80
N LYS A 49 27.28 -21.47 -20.00
CA LYS A 49 26.48 -21.05 -21.16
C LYS A 49 24.98 -21.24 -20.92
N ASN A 50 24.57 -22.35 -20.33
CA ASN A 50 23.18 -22.60 -20.01
C ASN A 50 22.67 -21.61 -18.95
N LEU A 51 23.48 -21.33 -17.93
CA LEU A 51 23.15 -20.38 -16.88
C LEU A 51 22.99 -18.97 -17.45
N MET A 52 23.92 -18.53 -18.31
CA MET A 52 23.82 -17.22 -18.99
C MET A 52 22.55 -17.11 -19.84
N ASN A 53 22.24 -18.14 -20.64
CA ASN A 53 21.01 -18.14 -21.44
C ASN A 53 19.74 -18.08 -20.59
N GLN A 54 19.72 -18.77 -19.44
CA GLN A 54 18.57 -18.72 -18.53
C GLN A 54 18.42 -17.34 -17.89
N VAL A 55 19.52 -16.72 -17.47
CA VAL A 55 19.52 -15.35 -16.93
C VAL A 55 19.03 -14.36 -17.99
N ASP A 56 19.54 -14.44 -19.22
CA ASP A 56 19.14 -13.55 -20.31
C ASP A 56 17.65 -13.72 -20.66
N SER A 57 17.17 -14.96 -20.71
CA SER A 57 15.75 -15.27 -20.95
C SER A 57 14.86 -14.70 -19.84
N LEU A 58 15.23 -14.90 -18.58
CA LEU A 58 14.52 -14.36 -17.43
C LEU A 58 14.51 -12.83 -17.44
N MET A 59 15.64 -12.19 -17.74
CA MET A 59 15.75 -10.73 -17.83
C MET A 59 14.89 -10.16 -18.96
N ASN A 60 14.88 -10.79 -20.13
CA ASN A 60 14.08 -10.33 -21.26
C ASN A 60 12.58 -10.46 -20.98
N ASN A 61 12.13 -11.63 -20.50
CA ASN A 61 10.72 -11.81 -20.13
C ASN A 61 10.28 -10.83 -19.03
N HIS A 62 11.12 -10.62 -18.02
CA HIS A 62 10.84 -9.68 -16.95
C HIS A 62 10.78 -8.23 -17.46
N ASN A 63 11.69 -7.83 -18.37
CA ASN A 63 11.68 -6.49 -18.95
C ASN A 63 10.45 -6.25 -19.84
N ASP A 64 10.02 -7.25 -20.61
CA ASP A 64 8.83 -7.14 -21.46
C ASP A 64 7.56 -7.01 -20.59
N GLU A 65 7.42 -7.83 -19.54
CA GLU A 65 6.32 -7.73 -18.57
C GLU A 65 6.35 -6.40 -17.80
N LEU A 66 7.53 -5.90 -17.43
CA LEU A 66 7.65 -4.60 -16.78
C LEU A 66 7.31 -3.46 -17.75
N GLY A 67 7.70 -3.55 -19.02
CA GLY A 67 7.53 -2.49 -20.01
C GLY A 67 6.06 -2.10 -20.24
N GLU A 68 5.19 -3.08 -20.46
CA GLU A 68 3.74 -2.83 -20.64
C GLU A 68 3.10 -2.26 -19.37
N ASN A 69 3.54 -2.72 -18.19
CA ASN A 69 3.01 -2.27 -16.92
C ASN A 69 3.52 -0.87 -16.52
N VAL A 70 4.73 -0.49 -16.92
CA VAL A 70 5.32 0.83 -16.63
C VAL A 70 4.54 1.94 -17.32
N ASP A 71 4.17 1.79 -18.59
CA ASP A 71 3.39 2.82 -19.31
C ASP A 71 2.00 3.00 -18.69
N TYR A 72 1.34 1.89 -18.33
CA TYR A 72 0.06 1.93 -17.63
C TYR A 72 0.19 2.62 -16.26
N PHE A 73 1.21 2.26 -15.48
CA PHE A 73 1.46 2.82 -14.17
C PHE A 73 1.80 4.31 -14.23
N GLN A 74 2.60 4.74 -15.20
CA GLN A 74 2.92 6.15 -15.42
C GLN A 74 1.68 6.96 -15.79
N ARG A 75 0.80 6.39 -16.63
CA ARG A 75 -0.47 7.03 -16.97
C ARG A 75 -1.40 7.14 -15.76
N MET A 76 -1.52 6.08 -14.98
CA MET A 76 -2.28 6.09 -13.73
C MET A 76 -1.72 7.14 -12.75
N LEU A 77 -0.40 7.24 -12.61
CA LEU A 77 0.25 8.27 -11.78
C LEU A 77 -0.08 9.69 -12.24
N LEU A 78 -0.07 9.93 -13.55
CA LEU A 78 -0.45 11.22 -14.14
C LEU A 78 -1.93 11.56 -13.89
N GLU A 79 -2.81 10.56 -13.90
CA GLU A 79 -4.24 10.71 -13.61
C GLU A 79 -4.49 10.99 -12.12
N LEU A 80 -3.79 10.29 -11.21
CA LEU A 80 -3.90 10.48 -9.76
C LEU A 80 -3.29 11.81 -9.29
N ARG A 81 -2.35 12.39 -10.05
CA ARG A 81 -1.69 13.68 -9.73
C ARG A 81 -1.22 13.68 -8.26
N GLY A 82 -1.51 14.75 -7.50
CA GLY A 82 -1.11 14.90 -6.11
C GLY A 82 -1.63 13.80 -5.16
N ALA A 83 -2.61 12.99 -5.56
CA ALA A 83 -3.10 11.88 -4.75
C ALA A 83 -2.10 10.71 -4.69
N ALA A 84 -1.10 10.65 -5.56
CA ALA A 84 -0.12 9.56 -5.60
C ALA A 84 1.32 9.97 -5.21
N TYR A 85 1.68 11.24 -5.30
CA TYR A 85 3.04 11.70 -5.00
C TYR A 85 3.35 11.69 -3.50
N HIS A 86 4.60 11.35 -3.17
CA HIS A 86 5.13 11.48 -1.82
C HIS A 86 5.22 12.96 -1.43
N TRP A 87 5.12 13.28 -0.14
CA TRP A 87 5.12 14.67 0.35
C TRP A 87 6.43 15.42 0.13
N ASP A 88 7.55 14.70 0.02
CA ASP A 88 8.87 15.28 -0.27
C ASP A 88 9.15 15.49 -1.77
N ASP A 89 8.18 15.16 -2.64
CA ASP A 89 8.35 15.31 -4.08
C ASP A 89 8.37 16.78 -4.51
N GLU A 90 9.19 17.12 -5.50
CA GLU A 90 9.28 18.48 -6.06
C GLU A 90 7.95 18.94 -6.66
N PHE A 91 7.09 18.01 -7.08
CA PHE A 91 5.73 18.22 -7.57
C PHE A 91 4.96 19.27 -6.75
N TRP A 92 5.07 19.24 -5.42
CA TRP A 92 4.29 20.10 -4.53
C TRP A 92 4.62 21.59 -4.63
N HIS A 93 5.83 21.97 -5.08
CA HIS A 93 6.22 23.38 -5.21
C HIS A 93 5.38 24.13 -6.24
N ASN A 94 4.99 23.44 -7.32
CA ASN A 94 4.20 24.01 -8.40
C ASN A 94 2.76 23.47 -8.40
N PHE A 95 2.39 22.71 -7.36
CA PHE A 95 1.06 22.12 -7.27
C PHE A 95 -0.01 23.20 -7.09
N SER A 96 -1.11 23.00 -7.80
CA SER A 96 -2.37 23.72 -7.67
C SER A 96 -3.52 22.72 -7.84
N PRO A 97 -4.60 22.82 -7.04
CA PRO A 97 -5.77 21.97 -7.20
C PRO A 97 -6.31 22.05 -8.63
N GLY A 98 -6.76 20.91 -9.17
CA GLY A 98 -7.36 20.88 -10.50
C GLY A 98 -8.61 21.76 -10.57
N SER A 99 -8.84 22.40 -11.72
CA SER A 99 -10.13 23.03 -12.05
C SER A 99 -11.15 22.04 -12.61
N ASP A 100 -10.70 20.82 -12.93
CA ASP A 100 -11.51 19.76 -13.51
C ASP A 100 -12.48 19.21 -12.45
N ASN A 101 -13.57 18.58 -12.91
CA ASN A 101 -14.62 18.08 -12.02
C ASN A 101 -14.21 16.82 -11.24
N ASP A 102 -13.08 16.21 -11.62
CA ASP A 102 -12.70 14.85 -11.24
C ASP A 102 -11.91 14.84 -9.93
N ILE A 103 -12.36 13.97 -9.02
CA ILE A 103 -11.69 13.66 -7.77
C ILE A 103 -10.90 12.39 -8.00
N ALA A 104 -9.70 12.27 -7.44
CA ALA A 104 -8.93 11.04 -7.55
C ALA A 104 -9.68 9.87 -6.91
N ASP A 105 -9.75 8.73 -7.59
CA ASP A 105 -10.39 7.53 -7.04
C ASP A 105 -9.52 6.87 -5.95
N CYS A 106 -8.19 6.96 -6.09
CA CYS A 106 -7.21 6.34 -5.20
C CYS A 106 -6.29 7.37 -4.57
N HIS A 107 -5.92 7.14 -3.31
CA HIS A 107 -5.07 8.02 -2.53
C HIS A 107 -3.93 7.25 -1.90
N ARG A 108 -2.72 7.80 -1.98
CA ARG A 108 -1.56 7.23 -1.31
C ARG A 108 -1.76 7.23 0.21
N VAL A 109 -1.30 6.16 0.85
CA VAL A 109 -1.16 6.05 2.32
C VAL A 109 0.25 5.69 2.76
N GLY A 110 1.13 5.36 1.81
CA GLY A 110 2.47 4.87 2.12
C GLY A 110 3.20 4.28 0.93
N THR A 111 4.26 3.54 1.24
CA THR A 111 5.04 2.72 0.32
C THR A 111 4.91 1.27 0.73
N LEU A 112 4.57 0.39 -0.21
CA LEU A 112 4.66 -1.06 -0.04
C LEU A 112 6.06 -1.52 -0.42
N LYS A 113 6.70 -2.31 0.45
CA LYS A 113 8.06 -2.82 0.28
C LYS A 113 8.04 -4.34 0.23
N ILE A 114 8.70 -4.91 -0.78
CA ILE A 114 8.97 -6.35 -0.85
C ILE A 114 10.48 -6.55 -0.82
N ASN A 115 10.94 -7.35 0.13
CA ASN A 115 12.32 -7.77 0.20
C ASN A 115 12.49 -9.09 -0.55
N GLY A 116 13.11 -9.05 -1.73
CA GLY A 116 13.63 -10.23 -2.42
C GLY A 116 15.01 -10.62 -1.89
N HIS A 117 15.50 -11.79 -2.32
CA HIS A 117 16.83 -12.26 -1.90
C HIS A 117 17.99 -11.35 -2.33
N PHE A 118 17.82 -10.58 -3.40
CA PHE A 118 18.88 -9.76 -4.00
C PHE A 118 18.47 -8.30 -4.25
N ASN A 119 17.20 -7.97 -4.09
CA ASN A 119 16.64 -6.66 -4.36
C ASN A 119 15.49 -6.34 -3.43
N GLN A 120 15.23 -5.05 -3.23
CA GLN A 120 14.03 -4.56 -2.59
C GLN A 120 13.20 -3.85 -3.64
N LEU A 121 11.94 -4.24 -3.79
CA LEU A 121 10.98 -3.58 -4.67
C LEU A 121 10.09 -2.68 -3.83
N GLU A 122 9.95 -1.42 -4.25
CA GLU A 122 9.06 -0.45 -3.61
C GLU A 122 7.96 -0.06 -4.60
N THR A 123 6.71 0.01 -4.13
CA THR A 123 5.57 0.51 -4.90
C THR A 123 4.64 1.33 -4.01
N LEU A 124 3.67 2.00 -4.61
CA LEU A 124 2.72 2.85 -3.89
C LEU A 124 1.73 2.01 -3.08
N ALA A 125 1.51 2.37 -1.82
CA ALA A 125 0.34 1.92 -1.09
C ALA A 125 -0.82 2.88 -1.39
N LEU A 126 -1.80 2.44 -2.18
CA LEU A 126 -2.97 3.23 -2.56
C LEU A 126 -4.24 2.68 -1.91
N VAL A 127 -5.12 3.58 -1.47
CA VAL A 127 -6.45 3.24 -0.95
C VAL A 127 -7.54 3.94 -1.76
N PRO A 128 -8.56 3.21 -2.24
CA PRO A 128 -9.70 3.82 -2.90
C PRO A 128 -10.67 4.33 -1.83
N VAL A 129 -10.66 5.65 -1.59
CA VAL A 129 -11.57 6.30 -0.62
C VAL A 129 -12.81 6.78 -1.35
N ILE A 130 -12.63 7.60 -2.37
CA ILE A 130 -13.72 8.06 -3.23
C ILE A 130 -14.10 6.89 -4.12
N ASN A 131 -15.39 6.59 -4.19
CA ASN A 131 -15.93 5.46 -4.96
C ASN A 131 -15.44 4.07 -4.49
N GLY A 132 -14.78 4.00 -3.34
CA GLY A 132 -14.23 2.78 -2.77
C GLY A 132 -14.86 2.41 -1.43
N GLN A 133 -14.02 1.97 -0.49
CA GLN A 133 -14.45 1.55 0.85
C GLN A 133 -13.97 2.55 1.90
N ASN A 134 -14.59 2.48 3.07
CA ASN A 134 -14.12 3.23 4.24
C ASN A 134 -12.66 2.85 4.57
N VAL A 135 -11.99 3.65 5.39
CA VAL A 135 -10.62 3.37 5.82
C VAL A 135 -10.55 3.37 7.35
N ILE A 136 -9.88 2.36 7.91
CA ILE A 136 -9.69 2.20 9.35
C ILE A 136 -8.20 2.09 9.64
N PHE A 137 -7.74 2.91 10.58
CA PHE A 137 -6.41 2.86 11.16
C PHE A 137 -6.51 2.32 12.59
N LEU A 138 -5.93 1.15 12.85
CA LEU A 138 -5.90 0.54 14.18
C LEU A 138 -4.67 1.02 14.96
N SER A 139 -4.89 1.94 15.89
CA SER A 139 -3.86 2.49 16.76
C SER A 139 -3.70 1.66 18.02
N SER A 140 -2.45 1.29 18.33
CA SER A 140 -2.02 0.86 19.66
C SER A 140 -1.15 1.95 20.31
N ILE A 141 -0.76 1.78 21.57
CA ILE A 141 0.18 2.70 22.24
C ILE A 141 1.52 2.81 21.50
N GLU A 142 2.02 1.70 20.94
CA GLU A 142 3.34 1.61 20.32
C GLU A 142 3.46 2.47 19.05
N VAL A 143 2.46 2.40 18.17
CA VAL A 143 2.48 3.07 16.85
C VAL A 143 1.64 4.34 16.78
N ARG A 144 1.06 4.78 17.91
CA ARG A 144 0.11 5.90 17.98
C ARG A 144 0.53 7.12 17.17
N LYS A 145 1.79 7.52 17.27
CA LYS A 145 2.28 8.70 16.53
C LYS A 145 2.27 8.47 15.02
N GLN A 146 2.88 7.39 14.56
CA GLN A 146 3.01 7.08 13.13
C GLN A 146 1.65 6.92 12.47
N ILE A 147 0.72 6.23 13.15
CA ILE A 147 -0.59 5.92 12.60
C ILE A 147 -1.52 7.15 12.62
N SER A 148 -1.44 8.00 13.65
CA SER A 148 -2.16 9.29 13.66
C SER A 148 -1.65 10.22 12.55
N GLN A 149 -0.33 10.26 12.32
CA GLN A 149 0.24 11.04 11.22
C GLN A 149 -0.20 10.51 9.85
N ALA A 150 -0.30 9.18 9.68
CA ALA A 150 -0.81 8.58 8.45
C ALA A 150 -2.30 8.88 8.21
N PHE A 151 -3.11 8.80 9.26
CA PHE A 151 -4.52 9.21 9.24
C PHE A 151 -4.68 10.68 8.81
N GLN A 152 -3.92 11.57 9.44
CA GLN A 152 -3.92 13.00 9.11
C GLN A 152 -3.41 13.26 7.69
N SER A 153 -2.37 12.54 7.26
CA SER A 153 -1.77 12.62 5.93
C SER A 153 -2.76 12.24 4.83
N LEU A 154 -3.53 11.15 5.01
CA LEU A 154 -4.57 10.75 4.06
C LEU A 154 -5.68 11.81 3.93
N ILE A 155 -6.15 12.35 5.07
CA ILE A 155 -7.18 13.40 5.06
C ILE A 155 -6.65 14.67 4.40
N LEU A 156 -5.43 15.09 4.76
CA LEU A 156 -4.76 16.24 4.15
C LEU A 156 -4.68 16.08 2.64
N ARG A 157 -4.26 14.90 2.16
CA ARG A 157 -4.16 14.58 0.75
C ARG A 157 -5.52 14.73 0.06
N LEU A 158 -6.57 14.09 0.57
CA LEU A 158 -7.93 14.20 0.04
C LEU A 158 -8.37 15.65 -0.13
N ILE A 159 -8.17 16.50 0.89
CA ILE A 159 -8.65 17.89 0.83
C ILE A 159 -7.81 18.79 -0.08
N VAL A 160 -6.48 18.64 -0.10
CA VAL A 160 -5.60 19.51 -0.89
C VAL A 160 -5.59 19.14 -2.38
N THR A 161 -5.82 17.86 -2.71
CA THR A 161 -5.82 17.39 -4.11
C THR A 161 -7.17 17.53 -4.79
N SER A 162 -8.24 17.76 -4.03
CA SER A 162 -9.59 17.83 -4.56
C SER A 162 -9.91 19.20 -5.15
N PRO A 163 -10.71 19.24 -6.25
CA PRO A 163 -11.23 20.49 -6.78
C PRO A 163 -12.15 21.22 -5.77
N SER A 164 -12.24 22.54 -5.94
CA SER A 164 -13.11 23.42 -5.14
C SER A 164 -14.56 22.94 -5.11
N GLY A 165 -15.18 22.96 -3.92
CA GLY A 165 -16.56 22.53 -3.69
C GLY A 165 -16.87 21.04 -3.87
N LYS A 166 -15.88 20.17 -4.10
CA LYS A 166 -16.11 18.73 -4.33
C LYS A 166 -16.04 17.86 -3.09
N ILE A 167 -15.26 18.27 -2.09
CA ILE A 167 -15.12 17.57 -0.82
C ILE A 167 -15.53 18.49 0.33
N ARG A 168 -16.15 17.92 1.36
CA ARG A 168 -16.36 18.52 2.68
C ARG A 168 -15.79 17.61 3.76
N LEU A 169 -15.07 18.19 4.72
CA LEU A 169 -14.53 17.48 5.87
C LEU A 169 -15.52 17.56 7.04
N VAL A 170 -15.80 16.41 7.65
CA VAL A 170 -16.65 16.31 8.84
C VAL A 170 -15.84 15.66 9.96
N PRO A 171 -15.12 16.45 10.77
CA PRO A 171 -14.30 15.93 11.85
C PRO A 171 -15.15 15.57 13.07
N ILE A 172 -14.91 14.40 13.65
CA ILE A 172 -15.44 13.97 14.94
C ILE A 172 -14.25 13.53 15.80
N ASP A 173 -13.89 14.34 16.79
CA ASP A 173 -12.93 13.95 17.84
C ASP A 173 -13.62 13.96 19.21
N PRO A 174 -13.80 12.81 19.86
CA PRO A 174 -14.37 12.71 21.19
C PRO A 174 -13.45 13.23 22.31
N LEU A 175 -12.13 13.32 22.07
CA LEU A 175 -11.12 13.61 23.08
C LEU A 175 -10.43 14.95 22.80
N GLN A 176 -11.19 16.05 22.65
CA GLN A 176 -10.76 17.43 22.31
C GLN A 176 -9.78 18.10 23.32
N ASP A 177 -8.89 17.35 23.97
CA ASP A 177 -7.80 17.83 24.82
C ASP A 177 -6.52 18.07 23.99
N ASN A 178 -5.42 18.46 24.66
CA ASN A 178 -4.12 18.97 24.15
C ASN A 178 -3.39 18.17 23.02
N SER A 179 -3.97 17.09 22.49
CA SER A 179 -3.48 16.32 21.34
C SER A 179 -4.53 16.27 20.22
N ASP A 180 -5.15 17.42 19.90
CA ASP A 180 -6.17 17.55 18.86
C ASP A 180 -5.64 17.04 17.51
N ILE A 181 -6.16 15.89 17.09
CA ILE A 181 -5.78 15.21 15.85
C ILE A 181 -6.14 16.07 14.62
N PHE A 182 -7.13 16.96 14.74
CA PHE A 182 -7.56 17.82 13.65
C PHE A 182 -6.98 19.23 13.70
N SER A 183 -6.12 19.55 14.69
CA SER A 183 -5.51 20.88 14.85
C SER A 183 -4.71 21.39 13.65
N ILE A 184 -4.31 20.51 12.73
CA ILE A 184 -3.63 20.87 11.48
C ILE A 184 -4.57 21.47 10.42
N PHE A 185 -5.88 21.32 10.61
CA PHE A 185 -6.90 21.83 9.70
C PHE A 185 -7.55 23.08 10.30
N PRO A 186 -7.92 24.07 9.47
CA PRO A 186 -8.82 25.14 9.88
C PRO A 186 -10.14 24.51 10.33
N THR A 187 -10.38 24.43 11.65
CA THR A 187 -11.67 23.96 12.14
C THR A 187 -12.70 25.06 11.92
N PRO A 188 -13.85 24.79 11.27
CA PRO A 188 -15.00 25.68 11.45
C PRO A 188 -15.33 25.70 12.93
N ASN A 189 -15.81 26.84 13.44
CA ASN A 189 -16.27 26.99 14.81
C ASN A 189 -17.04 25.73 15.24
N THR A 190 -16.40 24.90 16.06
CA THR A 190 -17.02 23.74 16.67
C THR A 190 -17.99 24.28 17.69
N GLU A 191 -19.16 24.72 17.23
CA GLU A 191 -20.32 24.59 18.10
C GLU A 191 -20.30 23.13 18.55
N THR A 192 -20.23 22.96 19.86
CA THR A 192 -20.02 21.71 20.58
C THR A 192 -21.17 20.75 20.30
N PHE A 193 -21.21 20.17 19.10
CA PHE A 193 -22.24 19.24 18.71
C PHE A 193 -21.91 17.90 19.34
N ASN A 194 -22.88 17.37 20.08
CA ASN A 194 -22.87 16.01 20.58
C ASN A 194 -22.63 15.04 19.41
N ILE A 195 -21.81 13.99 19.62
CA ILE A 195 -21.55 12.93 18.64
C ILE A 195 -22.86 12.38 18.06
N GLU A 196 -23.89 12.16 18.90
CA GLU A 196 -25.19 11.69 18.43
C GLU A 196 -25.87 12.65 17.45
N ASP A 197 -25.77 13.97 17.69
CA ASP A 197 -26.39 14.97 16.82
C ASP A 197 -25.67 15.05 15.47
N ASN A 198 -24.33 14.98 15.47
CA ASN A 198 -23.53 14.91 14.24
C ASN A 198 -23.87 13.67 13.41
N LEU A 199 -23.92 12.48 14.03
CA LEU A 199 -24.28 11.25 13.34
C LEU A 199 -25.75 11.25 12.85
N SER A 200 -26.65 11.87 13.61
CA SER A 200 -28.06 12.05 13.22
C SER A 200 -28.18 12.93 11.97
N ARG A 201 -27.45 14.06 11.94
CA ARG A 201 -27.33 14.94 10.76
C ARG A 201 -26.85 14.13 9.55
N ILE A 202 -25.71 13.44 9.66
CA ILE A 202 -25.15 12.66 8.54
C ILE A 202 -26.15 11.61 8.04
N SER A 203 -26.84 10.92 8.96
CA SER A 203 -27.89 9.94 8.62
C SER A 203 -29.08 10.56 7.88
N GLN A 204 -29.47 11.79 8.25
CA GLN A 204 -30.50 12.54 7.53
C GLN A 204 -30.04 12.90 6.11
N HIS A 205 -28.79 13.34 5.93
CA HIS A 205 -28.25 13.67 4.61
C HIS A 205 -28.21 12.46 3.70
N LEU A 206 -27.71 11.33 4.21
CA LEU A 206 -27.71 10.05 3.50
C LEU A 206 -29.13 9.70 3.01
N SER A 207 -30.13 9.86 3.88
CA SER A 207 -31.53 9.59 3.53
C SER A 207 -32.07 10.54 2.45
N LEU A 208 -31.67 11.82 2.49
CA LEU A 208 -32.06 12.82 1.49
C LEU A 208 -31.41 12.56 0.13
N VAL A 209 -30.08 12.35 0.09
CA VAL A 209 -29.33 12.05 -1.14
C VAL A 209 -29.86 10.79 -1.79
N ARG A 210 -30.04 9.71 -1.01
CA ARG A 210 -30.57 8.45 -1.53
C ARG A 210 -31.96 8.61 -2.15
N LYS A 211 -32.83 9.44 -1.56
CA LYS A 211 -34.17 9.70 -2.10
C LYS A 211 -34.15 10.61 -3.32
N ALA A 212 -33.25 11.60 -3.35
CA ALA A 212 -33.21 12.63 -4.38
C ALA A 212 -32.51 12.16 -5.66
N TYR A 213 -31.46 11.34 -5.54
CA TYR A 213 -30.54 11.06 -6.65
C TYR A 213 -30.37 9.57 -6.98
N LEU A 214 -30.59 8.66 -6.03
CA LEU A 214 -30.34 7.23 -6.26
C LEU A 214 -31.62 6.49 -6.69
N THR A 215 -31.49 5.61 -7.67
CA THR A 215 -32.58 4.77 -8.22
C THR A 215 -32.16 3.31 -8.21
N GLU A 216 -33.04 2.40 -8.66
CA GLU A 216 -32.65 1.00 -8.87
C GLU A 216 -31.61 0.84 -9.99
N ASP A 217 -31.67 1.69 -11.02
CA ASP A 217 -30.74 1.67 -12.16
C ASP A 217 -29.44 2.46 -11.88
N CYS A 218 -29.45 3.36 -10.90
CA CYS A 218 -28.30 4.13 -10.44
C CYS A 218 -28.22 4.10 -8.90
N PRO A 219 -27.79 2.96 -8.32
CA PRO A 219 -27.72 2.80 -6.86
C PRO A 219 -26.62 3.61 -6.16
N THR A 220 -25.70 4.23 -6.89
CA THR A 220 -24.58 5.02 -6.34
C THR A 220 -24.41 6.37 -7.05
N LEU A 221 -23.82 7.35 -6.35
CA LEU A 221 -23.46 8.64 -6.96
C LEU A 221 -22.46 8.52 -8.13
N VAL A 222 -21.70 7.43 -8.20
CA VAL A 222 -20.81 7.12 -9.33
C VAL A 222 -21.61 6.87 -10.59
N GLU A 223 -22.66 6.05 -10.51
CA GLU A 223 -23.51 5.76 -11.67
C GLU A 223 -24.28 7.02 -12.08
N VAL A 224 -24.73 7.83 -11.11
CA VAL A 224 -25.34 9.14 -11.40
C VAL A 224 -24.35 10.07 -12.11
N MET A 225 -23.09 10.11 -11.69
CA MET A 225 -22.04 10.89 -12.36
C MET A 225 -21.80 10.37 -13.78
N ASN A 226 -21.74 9.05 -13.98
CA ASN A 226 -21.58 8.44 -15.30
C ASN A 226 -22.76 8.75 -16.24
N GLU A 227 -23.98 8.87 -15.72
CA GLU A 227 -25.17 9.22 -16.50
C GLU A 227 -25.25 10.73 -16.80
N THR A 228 -24.96 11.58 -15.81
CA THR A 228 -25.22 13.04 -15.88
C THR A 228 -23.99 13.88 -16.21
N GLY A 229 -22.79 13.32 -16.08
CA GLY A 229 -21.49 13.98 -16.26
C GLY A 229 -21.01 14.80 -15.05
N TYR A 230 -21.72 14.78 -13.91
CA TYR A 230 -21.29 15.50 -12.71
C TYR A 230 -21.87 14.88 -11.42
N TYR A 231 -21.18 15.09 -10.30
CA TYR A 231 -21.72 14.78 -8.98
C TYR A 231 -22.76 15.82 -8.55
N PRO A 232 -23.99 15.42 -8.18
CA PRO A 232 -25.05 16.35 -7.80
C PRO A 232 -24.84 16.97 -6.42
N VAL A 233 -23.99 16.36 -5.59
CA VAL A 233 -23.64 16.79 -4.24
C VAL A 233 -22.14 16.57 -4.00
N PRO A 234 -21.50 17.34 -3.10
CA PRO A 234 -20.12 17.09 -2.71
C PRO A 234 -19.98 15.77 -1.93
N HIS A 235 -18.79 15.19 -1.99
CA HIS A 235 -18.41 14.09 -1.13
C HIS A 235 -18.12 14.57 0.29
N HIS A 236 -18.54 13.81 1.29
CA HIS A 236 -18.30 14.12 2.70
C HIS A 236 -17.32 13.11 3.28
N ILE A 237 -16.18 13.61 3.75
CA ILE A 237 -15.17 12.81 4.45
C ILE A 237 -15.47 12.87 5.94
N LEU A 238 -16.08 11.81 6.45
CA LEU A 238 -16.34 11.63 7.87
C LEU A 238 -15.06 11.14 8.54
N ALA A 239 -14.31 12.07 9.13
CA ALA A 239 -13.06 11.79 9.81
C ALA A 239 -13.31 11.58 11.31
N VAL A 240 -13.26 10.32 11.76
CA VAL A 240 -13.51 9.97 13.17
C VAL A 240 -12.19 9.66 13.85
N ALA A 241 -11.78 10.50 14.80
CA ALA A 241 -10.61 10.27 15.63
C ALA A 241 -10.98 9.55 16.93
N ASN A 242 -10.01 8.86 17.53
CA ASN A 242 -10.11 8.30 18.89
C ASN A 242 -11.38 7.44 19.12
N PHE A 243 -11.86 6.73 18.10
CA PHE A 243 -12.97 5.77 18.28
C PHE A 243 -12.47 4.62 19.16
N PRO A 244 -13.25 4.10 20.13
CA PRO A 244 -14.66 4.32 20.42
C PRO A 244 -14.91 5.28 21.61
N HIS A 245 -13.95 6.11 21.99
CA HIS A 245 -14.04 6.89 23.23
C HIS A 245 -15.26 7.81 23.23
N THR A 246 -16.03 7.84 24.33
CA THR A 246 -17.26 8.62 24.52
C THR A 246 -18.44 8.29 23.59
N PHE A 247 -18.30 7.34 22.66
CA PHE A 247 -19.42 6.88 21.86
C PHE A 247 -20.38 6.05 22.71
N SER A 248 -21.69 6.36 22.62
CA SER A 248 -22.74 5.49 23.13
C SER A 248 -22.93 4.29 22.20
N GLU A 249 -23.53 3.21 22.70
CA GLU A 249 -23.90 2.05 21.86
C GLU A 249 -24.80 2.47 20.68
N LYS A 250 -25.67 3.44 20.90
CA LYS A 250 -26.52 4.04 19.87
C LYS A 250 -25.69 4.76 18.80
N SER A 251 -24.73 5.60 19.19
CA SER A 251 -23.81 6.28 18.25
C SER A 251 -23.00 5.28 17.44
N ILE A 252 -22.52 4.19 18.06
CA ILE A 252 -21.78 3.13 17.34
C ILE A 252 -22.66 2.49 16.28
N ARG A 253 -23.89 2.08 16.62
CA ARG A 253 -24.84 1.49 15.65
C ARG A 253 -25.18 2.46 14.51
N GLN A 254 -25.32 3.75 14.81
CA GLN A 254 -25.52 4.79 13.79
C GLN A 254 -24.30 4.95 12.87
N LEU A 255 -23.09 5.03 13.43
CA LEU A 255 -21.85 5.11 12.66
C LEU A 255 -21.68 3.90 11.75
N MET A 256 -21.93 2.68 12.24
CA MET A 256 -21.90 1.46 11.41
C MET A 256 -22.87 1.54 10.22
N THR A 257 -24.07 2.06 10.44
CA THR A 257 -25.06 2.23 9.37
C THR A 257 -24.58 3.24 8.33
N ILE A 258 -23.94 4.33 8.78
CA ILE A 258 -23.33 5.34 7.90
C ILE A 258 -22.18 4.72 7.11
N MET A 259 -21.28 3.97 7.73
CA MET A 259 -20.18 3.29 7.03
C MET A 259 -20.70 2.34 5.95
N GLN A 260 -21.81 1.65 6.21
CA GLN A 260 -22.39 0.69 5.27
C GLN A 260 -23.08 1.34 4.07
N LYS A 261 -23.83 2.42 4.31
CA LYS A 261 -24.71 3.02 3.30
C LYS A 261 -24.18 4.35 2.76
N GLY A 262 -23.16 4.90 3.41
CA GLY A 262 -22.57 6.20 3.11
C GLY A 262 -21.88 6.24 1.75
N PRO A 263 -21.03 5.26 1.38
CA PRO A 263 -20.24 5.34 0.15
C PRO A 263 -21.09 5.55 -1.10
N SER A 264 -22.24 4.88 -1.21
CA SER A 264 -23.17 5.06 -2.35
C SER A 264 -23.79 6.46 -2.42
N CYS A 265 -23.87 7.16 -1.28
CA CYS A 265 -24.39 8.51 -1.15
C CYS A 265 -23.27 9.57 -1.06
N GLY A 266 -22.01 9.20 -1.34
CA GLY A 266 -20.87 10.10 -1.29
C GLY A 266 -20.34 10.43 0.11
N ILE A 267 -20.69 9.65 1.13
CA ILE A 267 -20.17 9.80 2.49
C ILE A 267 -19.14 8.70 2.74
N HIS A 268 -17.90 9.09 3.01
CA HIS A 268 -16.77 8.18 3.15
C HIS A 268 -16.14 8.33 4.53
N THR A 269 -16.07 7.24 5.30
CA THR A 269 -15.53 7.29 6.65
C THR A 269 -14.06 6.94 6.67
N ILE A 270 -13.25 7.79 7.30
CA ILE A 270 -11.87 7.51 7.66
C ILE A 270 -11.81 7.53 9.18
N MET A 271 -11.41 6.44 9.80
CA MET A 271 -11.50 6.29 11.25
C MET A 271 -10.16 5.87 11.85
N LEU A 272 -9.74 6.59 12.90
CA LEU A 272 -8.68 6.20 13.80
C LEU A 272 -9.28 5.51 15.03
N VAL A 273 -8.92 4.25 15.22
CA VAL A 273 -9.48 3.36 16.21
C VAL A 273 -8.44 3.04 17.27
N ASP A 274 -8.79 3.18 18.54
CA ASP A 274 -8.03 2.67 19.67
C ASP A 274 -8.24 1.16 19.79
N ALA A 275 -7.26 0.39 19.31
CA ALA A 275 -7.35 -1.07 19.21
C ALA A 275 -7.47 -1.75 20.58
N GLU A 276 -6.98 -1.12 21.65
CA GLU A 276 -7.05 -1.67 23.01
C GLU A 276 -8.47 -1.69 23.57
N LYS A 277 -9.35 -0.84 23.02
CA LYS A 277 -10.76 -0.77 23.44
C LYS A 277 -11.69 -1.63 22.59
N LEU A 278 -11.23 -2.15 21.46
CA LEU A 278 -12.04 -2.96 20.53
C LEU A 278 -12.63 -4.24 21.14
N PRO A 279 -11.91 -5.03 21.97
CA PRO A 279 -12.45 -6.30 22.50
C PRO A 279 -13.70 -6.14 23.37
N GLU A 280 -13.97 -4.93 23.84
CA GLU A 280 -15.15 -4.59 24.65
C GLU A 280 -16.39 -4.28 23.79
N LEU A 281 -16.25 -4.21 22.46
CA LEU A 281 -17.31 -3.83 21.54
C LEU A 281 -17.69 -4.94 20.57
N ASP A 282 -18.99 -5.08 20.35
CA ASP A 282 -19.53 -5.86 19.25
C ASP A 282 -19.44 -5.03 17.96
N LEU A 283 -18.38 -5.24 17.19
CA LEU A 283 -18.09 -4.51 15.93
C LEU A 283 -18.22 -5.41 14.71
N GLU A 284 -19.06 -6.44 14.80
CA GLU A 284 -19.23 -7.43 13.75
C GLU A 284 -19.48 -6.75 12.38
N GLY A 285 -18.53 -6.93 11.45
CA GLY A 285 -18.61 -6.43 10.08
C GLY A 285 -18.00 -5.05 9.81
N LEU A 286 -17.44 -4.35 10.81
CA LEU A 286 -16.73 -3.09 10.62
C LEU A 286 -15.53 -3.23 9.67
N ASP A 287 -14.80 -4.32 9.83
CA ASP A 287 -13.62 -4.70 9.04
C ASP A 287 -13.96 -5.19 7.63
N ARG A 288 -15.20 -5.66 7.40
CA ARG A 288 -15.66 -6.14 6.09
C ARG A 288 -16.02 -5.00 5.13
N GLN A 289 -16.20 -3.79 5.65
CA GLN A 289 -16.68 -2.62 4.90
C GLN A 289 -15.61 -1.52 4.78
N ALA A 290 -14.37 -1.85 5.13
CA ALA A 290 -13.27 -0.91 5.17
C ALA A 290 -11.95 -1.56 4.76
N ASN A 291 -11.09 -0.75 4.19
CA ASN A 291 -9.65 -1.01 4.14
C ASN A 291 -9.09 -0.79 5.56
N VAL A 292 -8.45 -1.81 6.12
CA VAL A 292 -7.91 -1.78 7.48
C VAL A 292 -6.39 -1.75 7.42
N ILE A 293 -5.81 -0.77 8.11
CA ILE A 293 -4.37 -0.64 8.35
C ILE A 293 -4.14 -0.97 9.83
N SER A 294 -3.37 -2.02 10.09
CA SER A 294 -3.03 -2.50 11.44
C SER A 294 -1.52 -2.61 11.61
N TYR A 295 -1.07 -2.72 12.86
CA TYR A 295 0.31 -3.06 13.21
C TYR A 295 0.35 -4.45 13.82
N GLU A 296 1.01 -5.38 13.15
CA GLU A 296 1.06 -6.80 13.49
C GLU A 296 2.50 -7.30 13.25
N GLU A 297 3.03 -8.10 14.16
CA GLU A 297 4.37 -8.71 14.02
C GLU A 297 5.49 -7.71 13.67
N ASP A 298 5.51 -6.55 14.34
CA ASP A 298 6.51 -5.49 14.16
C ASP A 298 6.49 -4.81 12.77
N ARG A 299 5.35 -4.86 12.07
CA ARG A 299 5.15 -4.19 10.78
C ARG A 299 3.71 -3.71 10.58
N PHE A 300 3.51 -2.74 9.69
CA PHE A 300 2.17 -2.38 9.26
C PHE A 300 1.67 -3.34 8.18
N VAL A 301 0.39 -3.70 8.26
CA VAL A 301 -0.30 -4.58 7.33
C VAL A 301 -1.50 -3.85 6.74
N PHE A 302 -1.74 -4.05 5.45
CA PHE A 302 -2.91 -3.55 4.73
C PHE A 302 -3.88 -4.68 4.40
N LEU A 303 -5.13 -4.54 4.82
CA LEU A 303 -6.17 -5.54 4.64
C LEU A 303 -7.39 -4.91 3.96
N ASN A 304 -7.67 -5.32 2.73
CA ASN A 304 -8.84 -4.83 1.97
C ASN A 304 -10.13 -5.52 2.43
N GLY A 305 -11.18 -4.74 2.72
CA GLY A 305 -12.48 -5.28 3.14
C GLY A 305 -13.14 -6.18 2.09
N MET A 306 -12.91 -5.93 0.79
CA MET A 306 -13.39 -6.81 -0.29
C MET A 306 -12.83 -8.23 -0.18
N ALA A 307 -11.53 -8.36 0.12
CA ALA A 307 -10.83 -9.63 0.32
C ALA A 307 -11.47 -10.48 1.43
N ARG A 308 -12.03 -9.84 2.46
CA ARG A 308 -12.69 -10.49 3.61
C ARG A 308 -14.13 -10.92 3.31
N SER A 309 -14.81 -10.25 2.38
CA SER A 309 -16.22 -10.48 2.07
C SER A 309 -16.47 -11.54 0.99
N ASN A 310 -15.54 -11.71 0.04
CA ASN A 310 -15.62 -12.68 -1.05
C ASN A 310 -14.27 -13.42 -1.21
N PRO A 311 -14.02 -14.50 -0.43
CA PRO A 311 -12.79 -15.28 -0.55
C PRO A 311 -12.67 -16.08 -1.87
N SER A 312 -13.65 -15.99 -2.78
CA SER A 312 -13.71 -16.72 -4.04
C SER A 312 -13.39 -15.89 -5.30
N SER A 313 -13.07 -14.60 -5.19
CA SER A 313 -12.54 -13.83 -6.33
C SER A 313 -11.04 -14.06 -6.47
N ASN A 314 -10.63 -14.71 -7.57
CA ASN A 314 -9.23 -14.92 -7.96
C ASN A 314 -8.44 -13.61 -8.18
N ASP A 315 -9.10 -12.44 -8.15
CA ASP A 315 -8.49 -11.11 -8.36
C ASP A 315 -8.05 -10.43 -7.05
N THR A 316 -8.08 -11.15 -5.93
CA THR A 316 -7.74 -10.57 -4.63
C THR A 316 -6.22 -10.56 -4.44
N PHE A 317 -5.59 -9.39 -4.62
CA PHE A 317 -4.16 -9.24 -4.40
C PHE A 317 -3.80 -9.43 -2.93
N ASP A 318 -2.92 -10.40 -2.64
CA ASP A 318 -2.47 -10.68 -1.28
C ASP A 318 -1.33 -9.73 -0.88
N TYR A 319 -1.66 -8.80 0.02
CA TYR A 319 -0.70 -7.84 0.57
C TYR A 319 0.14 -8.42 1.73
N SER A 320 -0.06 -9.68 2.13
CA SER A 320 0.59 -10.28 3.31
C SER A 320 2.12 -10.31 3.25
N ASN A 321 2.69 -10.33 2.04
CA ASN A 321 4.14 -10.34 1.80
C ASN A 321 4.76 -8.95 1.64
N PHE A 322 3.97 -7.89 1.77
CA PHE A 322 4.43 -6.51 1.66
C PHE A 322 4.56 -5.88 3.05
N ASP A 323 5.70 -5.26 3.30
CA ASP A 323 5.87 -4.38 4.44
C ASP A 323 5.34 -3.00 4.08
N LEU A 324 4.34 -2.52 4.81
CA LEU A 324 3.79 -1.18 4.59
C LEU A 324 4.57 -0.15 5.41
N GLU A 325 5.16 0.83 4.73
CA GLU A 325 5.66 2.05 5.36
C GLU A 325 4.63 3.16 5.19
N LEU A 326 4.04 3.63 6.30
CA LEU A 326 3.01 4.67 6.25
C LEU A 326 3.60 6.06 6.00
N ASP A 327 2.94 6.81 5.11
CA ASP A 327 3.24 8.22 4.89
C ASP A 327 3.07 9.00 6.20
N GLN A 328 4.02 9.89 6.49
CA GLN A 328 3.92 10.83 7.59
C GLN A 328 3.39 12.18 7.09
N LEU A 329 2.93 13.03 8.01
CA LEU A 329 2.56 14.39 7.65
C LEU A 329 3.76 15.15 7.05
N PRO A 330 3.55 16.00 6.03
CA PRO A 330 4.59 16.87 5.51
C PRO A 330 5.08 17.89 6.55
N ARG A 331 6.19 18.56 6.23
CA ARG A 331 6.66 19.70 7.02
C ARG A 331 5.57 20.77 7.11
N LEU A 332 5.47 21.43 8.26
CA LEU A 332 4.44 22.44 8.53
C LEU A 332 4.37 23.53 7.45
N SER A 333 5.52 23.97 6.92
CA SER A 333 5.58 24.97 5.86
C SER A 333 4.84 24.55 4.58
N LEU A 334 4.90 23.26 4.22
CA LEU A 334 4.18 22.73 3.08
C LEU A 334 2.68 22.63 3.40
N ILE A 335 2.31 22.20 4.61
CA ILE A 335 0.90 22.18 5.05
C ILE A 335 0.29 23.57 4.93
N GLU A 336 0.95 24.59 5.48
CA GLU A 336 0.49 25.99 5.42
C GLU A 336 0.38 26.52 3.98
N GLU A 337 1.30 26.13 3.10
CA GLU A 337 1.24 26.51 1.68
C GLU A 337 0.04 25.87 0.98
N LEU A 338 -0.15 24.55 1.16
CA LEU A 338 -1.25 23.82 0.56
C LEU A 338 -2.60 24.32 1.07
N MET A 339 -2.73 24.56 2.38
CA MET A 339 -3.95 25.11 2.99
C MET A 339 -4.35 26.48 2.40
N LYS A 340 -3.39 27.32 2.00
CA LYS A 340 -3.70 28.60 1.33
C LYS A 340 -4.30 28.41 -0.07
N LYS A 341 -4.02 27.28 -0.72
CA LYS A 341 -4.53 26.93 -2.06
C LYS A 341 -5.82 26.11 -1.97
N THR A 342 -6.11 25.48 -0.84
CA THR A 342 -7.34 24.72 -0.58
C THR A 342 -8.55 25.63 -0.46
N ASP A 343 -9.68 25.20 -1.02
CA ASP A 343 -10.96 25.89 -0.87
C ASP A 343 -11.46 25.82 0.58
N ASN A 344 -11.82 26.97 1.16
CA ASN A 344 -12.37 27.03 2.51
C ASN A 344 -13.73 26.32 2.63
N SER A 345 -14.47 26.13 1.53
CA SER A 345 -15.76 25.43 1.56
C SER A 345 -15.64 23.98 2.04
N VAL A 346 -14.43 23.40 1.98
CA VAL A 346 -14.15 22.07 2.53
C VAL A 346 -14.44 22.02 4.03
N PHE A 347 -14.28 23.15 4.71
CA PHE A 347 -14.47 23.29 6.15
C PHE A 347 -15.83 23.88 6.51
N ASP A 348 -16.73 24.13 5.57
CA ASP A 348 -18.05 24.67 5.90
C ASP A 348 -18.85 23.68 6.77
N SER A 349 -19.67 24.23 7.67
CA SER A 349 -20.58 23.42 8.49
C SER A 349 -21.50 22.56 7.64
N PHE A 350 -21.84 21.38 8.16
CA PHE A 350 -22.71 20.41 7.49
C PHE A 350 -24.17 20.90 7.45
N ASP A 351 -24.48 21.92 6.65
CA ASP A 351 -25.81 22.53 6.60
C ASP A 351 -26.71 21.87 5.55
N PHE A 352 -27.93 21.51 5.97
CA PHE A 352 -28.95 20.83 5.14
C PHE A 352 -29.70 21.77 4.20
N GLN A 353 -29.30 23.04 4.12
CA GLN A 353 -30.01 24.08 3.38
C GLN A 353 -29.22 24.53 2.15
N SER A 354 -29.01 23.63 1.20
CA SER A 354 -28.64 24.00 -0.16
C SER A 354 -29.07 22.93 -1.14
#